data_AF-A0A518GP25-F1
#
_entry.id   AF-A0A518GP25-F1
#
_cell.length_a   1.000
_cell.length_b   1.000
_cell.length_c   1.000
_cell.angle_alpha   90.00
_cell.angle_beta   90.00
_cell.angle_gamma   90.00
#
_symmetry.space_group_name_H-M   'P 1'
#
loop_
_entity.id
_entity.type
_entity.pdbx_description
1 polymer ?
#
loop_
_entity_poly.entity_id
_entity_poly.type
_entity_poly.pdbx_seq_one_letter_code
_entity_poly.pdbx_strand_id
1 'polypeptide(L)'
;MQVRCGFAVVALLAALLLTPLFAQQQAQSKVSGVFSNLKAGQALNVKETGERYLLTVIDGDSKLPQPHTILEVGSDFVVVKDFTGLNETRIPITSVKAVVHFKGFDRK
;
A
#
# COMPACT_ATOMS: atom_id res chain seq x y z
N MET A 1 -41.77 27.17 30.72
CA MET A 1 -40.42 26.54 30.74
C MET A 1 -40.61 25.07 30.40
N GLN A 2 -40.24 24.59 29.21
CA GLN A 2 -40.12 23.15 28.82
C GLN A 2 -39.73 22.93 27.34
N VAL A 3 -39.38 23.98 26.56
CA VAL A 3 -39.08 23.84 25.11
C VAL A 3 -37.61 24.09 24.76
N ARG A 4 -36.76 24.41 25.75
CA ARG A 4 -35.36 24.79 25.51
C ARG A 4 -34.34 23.64 25.55
N CYS A 5 -34.71 22.47 26.07
CA CYS A 5 -33.76 21.35 26.20
C CYS A 5 -33.75 20.40 24.98
N GLY A 6 -34.82 20.31 24.20
CA GLY A 6 -34.90 19.39 23.06
C GLY A 6 -34.02 19.81 21.87
N PHE A 7 -33.93 21.11 21.60
CA PHE A 7 -33.15 21.63 20.47
C PHE A 7 -31.63 21.55 20.70
N ALA A 8 -31.17 21.62 21.95
CA ALA A 8 -29.75 21.54 22.26
C ALA A 8 -29.17 20.14 22.03
N VAL A 9 -29.96 19.08 22.28
CA VAL A 9 -29.52 17.69 22.11
C VAL A 9 -29.45 17.29 20.64
N VAL A 10 -30.42 17.75 19.83
CA VAL A 10 -30.45 17.47 18.39
C VAL A 10 -29.30 18.19 17.66
N ALA A 11 -28.96 19.41 18.09
CA ALA A 11 -27.82 20.15 17.53
C ALA A 11 -26.46 19.48 17.84
N LEU A 12 -26.32 18.83 19.00
CA LEU A 12 -25.09 18.14 19.39
C LEU A 12 -24.88 16.82 18.61
N LEU A 13 -25.97 16.12 18.25
CA LEU A 13 -25.93 14.90 17.43
C LEU A 13 -25.59 15.16 15.96
N ALA A 14 -25.96 16.33 15.41
CA ALA A 14 -25.59 16.71 14.04
C ALA A 14 -24.11 17.08 13.89
N ALA A 15 -23.45 17.52 14.96
CA ALA A 15 -22.03 17.89 14.94
C ALA A 15 -21.08 16.66 14.93
N LEU A 16 -21.52 15.49 15.38
CA LEU A 16 -20.72 14.25 15.33
C LEU A 16 -20.64 13.60 13.94
N LEU A 17 -21.52 13.99 13.01
CA LEU A 17 -21.53 13.48 11.62
C LEU A 17 -20.59 14.25 10.68
N LEU A 18 -19.92 15.30 11.18
CA LEU A 18 -19.02 16.17 10.42
C LEU A 18 -17.55 15.98 10.78
N THR A 19 -17.15 14.82 11.31
CA THR A 19 -15.74 14.44 11.20
C THR A 19 -15.53 14.01 9.75
N PRO A 20 -14.88 14.82 8.88
CA PRO A 20 -14.30 14.21 7.69
C PRO A 20 -13.36 13.15 8.26
N LEU A 21 -13.68 11.89 7.97
CA LEU A 21 -12.71 10.83 7.93
C LEU A 21 -11.44 11.49 7.41
N PHE A 22 -10.42 11.57 8.25
CA PHE A 22 -9.08 11.83 7.80
C PHE A 22 -8.79 10.69 6.84
N ALA A 23 -9.22 10.87 5.58
CA ALA A 23 -8.71 10.14 4.45
C ALA A 23 -7.25 10.55 4.48
N GLN A 24 -6.48 9.75 5.22
CA GLN A 24 -5.05 9.71 5.19
C GLN A 24 -4.72 9.20 3.80
N GLN A 25 -5.01 10.04 2.81
CA GLN A 25 -4.54 9.94 1.46
C GLN A 25 -3.05 10.16 1.64
N GLN A 26 -2.34 9.08 1.96
CA GLN A 26 -0.90 9.02 1.95
C GLN A 26 -0.53 9.59 0.60
N ALA A 27 -0.07 10.84 0.62
CA ALA A 27 0.37 11.53 -0.57
C ALA A 27 1.54 10.68 -1.07
N GLN A 28 1.26 9.82 -2.04
CA GLN A 28 2.26 8.99 -2.65
C GLN A 28 3.20 9.96 -3.36
N SER A 29 4.26 10.36 -2.66
CA SER A 29 5.28 11.24 -3.22
C SER A 29 5.70 10.59 -4.54
N LYS A 30 5.84 11.38 -5.60
CA LYS A 30 6.16 10.87 -6.92
C LYS A 30 7.54 10.21 -6.87
N VAL A 31 7.56 8.90 -6.62
CA VAL A 31 8.78 8.11 -6.42
C VAL A 31 9.54 8.07 -7.75
N SER A 32 10.81 8.43 -7.71
CA SER A 32 11.72 8.40 -8.86
C SER A 32 12.71 7.23 -8.72
N GLY A 33 13.35 6.83 -9.82
CA GLY A 33 14.37 5.77 -9.80
C GLY A 33 13.80 4.35 -9.80
N VAL A 34 14.47 3.43 -9.10
CA VAL A 34 14.22 1.97 -9.16
C VAL A 34 12.78 1.59 -8.75
N PHE A 35 12.15 2.37 -7.88
CA PHE A 35 10.77 2.14 -7.42
C PHE A 35 9.71 2.93 -8.19
N SER A 36 10.09 3.69 -9.24
CA SER A 36 9.18 4.59 -9.96
C SER A 36 7.95 3.93 -10.58
N ASN A 37 8.02 2.62 -10.88
CA ASN A 37 6.92 1.86 -11.45
C ASN A 37 6.15 1.02 -10.42
N LEU A 38 6.50 1.11 -9.14
CA LEU A 38 5.81 0.42 -8.06
C LEU A 38 4.65 1.25 -7.53
N LYS A 39 3.53 0.60 -7.24
CA LYS A 39 2.33 1.23 -6.69
C LYS A 39 1.86 0.49 -5.45
N ALA A 40 1.24 1.21 -4.51
CA ALA A 40 0.55 0.58 -3.40
C ALA A 40 -0.61 -0.29 -3.92
N GLY A 41 -0.87 -1.40 -3.25
CA GLY A 41 -1.84 -2.43 -3.65
C GLY A 41 -1.35 -3.40 -4.72
N GLN A 42 -0.16 -3.18 -5.29
CA GLN A 42 0.41 -4.06 -6.30
C GLN A 42 0.94 -5.34 -5.68
N ALA A 43 0.65 -6.47 -6.32
CA ALA A 43 1.14 -7.77 -5.88
C ALA A 43 2.56 -8.03 -6.41
N LEU A 44 3.41 -8.64 -5.59
CA LEU A 44 4.77 -9.03 -5.98
C LEU A 44 5.25 -10.29 -5.25
N ASN A 45 6.36 -10.81 -5.72
CA ASN A 45 7.18 -11.76 -4.98
C ASN A 45 8.42 -11.08 -4.42
N VAL A 46 8.73 -11.37 -3.16
CA VAL A 46 9.94 -10.91 -2.47
C VAL A 46 10.80 -12.14 -2.21
N LYS A 47 11.98 -12.18 -2.83
CA LYS A 47 12.96 -13.25 -2.63
C LYS A 47 14.25 -12.69 -2.05
N GLU A 48 14.71 -13.26 -0.95
CA GLU A 48 16.03 -12.98 -0.42
C GLU A 48 17.12 -13.70 -1.26
N THR A 49 18.20 -12.99 -1.58
CA THR A 49 19.34 -13.50 -2.37
C THR A 49 20.63 -12.98 -1.74
N GLY A 50 21.20 -13.77 -0.83
CA GLY A 50 22.23 -13.27 0.09
C GLY A 50 21.60 -12.22 1.02
N GLU A 51 22.31 -11.13 1.30
CA GLU A 51 21.82 -10.06 2.18
C GLU A 51 20.94 -9.01 1.48
N ARG A 52 20.41 -9.34 0.29
CA ARG A 52 19.61 -8.40 -0.52
C ARG A 52 18.33 -9.04 -1.04
N TYR A 53 17.33 -8.20 -1.29
CA TYR A 53 16.03 -8.58 -1.81
C TYR A 53 15.95 -8.43 -3.33
N LEU A 54 15.37 -9.42 -3.98
CA LEU A 54 14.89 -9.37 -5.34
C LEU A 54 13.38 -9.19 -5.32
N LEU A 55 12.89 -8.09 -5.91
CA LEU A 55 11.47 -7.78 -5.98
C LEU A 55 10.98 -8.13 -7.38
N THR A 56 10.07 -9.09 -7.51
CA THR A 56 9.52 -9.50 -8.80
C THR A 56 8.06 -9.09 -8.89
N VAL A 57 7.78 -8.11 -9.74
CA VAL A 57 6.44 -7.71 -10.15
C VAL A 57 6.00 -8.61 -11.28
N ILE A 58 4.76 -9.10 -11.23
CA ILE A 58 4.14 -9.72 -12.42
C ILE A 58 3.23 -8.68 -13.06
N ASP A 59 3.57 -8.30 -14.29
CA ASP A 59 2.77 -7.37 -15.08
C ASP A 59 1.62 -8.12 -15.75
N GLY A 60 0.40 -7.58 -15.65
CA GLY A 60 -0.80 -8.13 -16.28
C GLY A 60 -1.63 -9.04 -15.37
N ASP A 61 -2.74 -9.53 -15.91
CA ASP A 61 -3.77 -10.29 -15.18
C ASP A 61 -3.36 -11.76 -15.02
N SER A 62 -2.19 -11.98 -14.39
CA SER A 62 -1.74 -13.31 -14.06
C SER A 62 -2.41 -13.77 -12.78
N LYS A 63 -3.28 -14.77 -12.87
CA LYS A 63 -3.95 -15.44 -11.72
C LYS A 63 -2.98 -16.22 -10.81
N LEU A 64 -1.69 -15.89 -10.84
CA LEU A 64 -0.70 -16.53 -10.00
C LEU A 64 -0.82 -15.97 -8.59
N PRO A 65 -0.94 -16.83 -7.56
CA PRO A 65 -0.95 -16.37 -6.18
C PRO A 65 0.38 -15.69 -5.88
N GLN A 66 0.31 -14.41 -5.51
CA GLN A 66 1.49 -13.64 -5.12
C GLN A 66 1.62 -13.66 -3.61
N PRO A 67 2.83 -13.93 -3.08
CA PRO A 67 3.02 -14.05 -1.65
C PRO A 67 3.05 -12.70 -0.92
N HIS A 68 3.17 -11.58 -1.63
CA HIS A 68 3.26 -10.25 -1.01
C HIS A 68 2.47 -9.18 -1.77
N THR A 69 2.08 -8.14 -1.03
CA THR A 69 1.42 -6.93 -1.55
C THR A 69 2.16 -5.69 -1.08
N ILE A 70 2.35 -4.70 -1.96
CA ILE A 70 2.91 -3.40 -1.60
C ILE A 70 1.89 -2.61 -0.79
N LEU A 71 2.26 -2.15 0.40
CA LEU A 71 1.45 -1.23 1.20
C LEU A 71 1.84 0.23 0.94
N GLU A 72 3.14 0.50 0.83
CA GLU A 72 3.68 1.85 0.72
C GLU A 72 4.91 1.85 -0.19
N VAL A 73 5.07 2.89 -1.00
CA VAL A 73 6.30 3.15 -1.76
C VAL A 73 6.81 4.53 -1.37
N GLY A 74 7.93 4.55 -0.65
CA GLY A 74 8.66 5.78 -0.30
C GLY A 74 9.72 6.13 -1.34
N SER A 75 10.41 7.24 -1.12
CA SER A 75 11.54 7.68 -1.96
C SER A 75 12.71 6.69 -1.97
N ASP A 76 12.91 5.99 -0.86
CA ASP A 76 14.09 5.18 -0.55
C ASP A 76 13.75 3.86 0.15
N PHE A 77 12.46 3.51 0.23
CA PHE A 77 12.01 2.25 0.80
C PHE A 77 10.70 1.78 0.15
N VAL A 78 10.38 0.51 0.37
CA VAL A 78 9.07 -0.08 0.07
C VAL A 78 8.58 -0.85 1.29
N VAL A 79 7.28 -0.78 1.59
CA VAL A 79 6.66 -1.61 2.62
C VAL A 79 5.83 -2.69 1.94
N VAL A 80 6.07 -3.93 2.32
CA VAL A 80 5.37 -5.10 1.79
C VAL A 80 4.67 -5.84 2.91
N LYS A 81 3.48 -6.36 2.62
CA LYS A 81 2.73 -7.27 3.48
C LYS A 81 2.81 -8.67 2.93
N ASP A 82 3.00 -9.67 3.78
CA ASP A 82 2.85 -11.05 3.36
C ASP A 82 1.38 -11.44 3.11
N PHE A 83 1.15 -12.58 2.45
CA PHE A 83 -0.18 -13.08 2.12
C PHE A 83 -0.98 -13.51 3.37
N THR A 84 -0.32 -13.79 4.49
CA THR A 84 -0.98 -14.13 5.76
C THR A 84 -1.57 -12.88 6.44
N GLY A 85 -1.05 -11.72 6.07
CA GLY A 85 -1.39 -10.44 6.65
C GLY A 85 -0.77 -10.19 8.03
N LEU A 86 0.11 -11.07 8.50
CA LEU A 86 0.70 -11.00 9.84
C LEU A 86 2.00 -10.20 9.88
N ASN A 87 2.79 -10.23 8.79
CA ASN A 87 4.04 -9.48 8.73
C ASN A 87 3.96 -8.33 7.73
N GLU A 88 4.43 -7.17 8.19
CA GLU A 88 4.75 -6.01 7.37
C GLU A 88 6.26 -5.80 7.42
N THR A 89 6.90 -5.75 6.26
CA THR A 89 8.34 -5.60 6.14
C THR A 89 8.66 -4.30 5.40
N ARG A 90 9.45 -3.44 6.03
CA ARG A 90 9.99 -2.23 5.42
C ARG A 90 11.37 -2.53 4.84
N ILE A 91 11.49 -2.48 3.52
CA ILE A 91 12.71 -2.81 2.78
C ILE A 91 13.34 -1.50 2.27
N PRO A 92 14.53 -1.11 2.75
CA PRO A 92 15.23 0.06 2.22
C PRO A 92 15.80 -0.24 0.83
N ILE A 93 15.94 0.79 0.00
CA ILE A 93 16.45 0.69 -1.37
C ILE A 93 17.87 0.11 -1.43
N THR A 94 18.67 0.35 -0.40
CA THR A 94 20.03 -0.18 -0.26
C THR A 94 20.07 -1.70 -0.12
N SER A 95 19.00 -2.31 0.38
CA SER A 95 18.85 -3.75 0.48
C SER A 95 18.23 -4.37 -0.77
N VAL A 96 17.81 -3.58 -1.76
CA VAL A 96 17.22 -4.09 -3.00
C VAL A 96 18.32 -4.37 -4.02
N LYS A 97 18.40 -5.63 -4.45
CA LYS A 97 19.28 -6.04 -5.54
C LYS A 97 18.76 -5.59 -6.89
N ALA A 98 17.47 -5.82 -7.15
CA ALA A 98 16.80 -5.41 -8.39
C ALA A 98 15.27 -5.47 -8.22
N VAL A 99 14.58 -4.71 -9.08
CA VAL A 99 13.14 -4.83 -9.34
C VAL A 99 12.98 -5.43 -10.74
N VAL A 100 12.34 -6.60 -10.82
CA VAL A 100 12.15 -7.36 -12.06
C VAL A 100 10.67 -7.34 -12.42
N HIS A 101 10.38 -6.98 -13.66
CA HIS A 101 9.05 -7.05 -14.23
C HIS A 101 8.91 -8.32 -15.07
N PHE A 102 8.12 -9.27 -14.60
CA PHE A 102 7.77 -10.47 -15.32
C PHE A 102 6.47 -10.25 -16.07
N LYS A 103 6.59 -9.99 -17.37
CA LYS A 103 5.48 -10.12 -18.31
C LYS A 103 5.34 -11.62 -18.54
N GLY A 104 4.18 -12.19 -18.22
CA GLY A 104 3.94 -13.63 -18.34
C GLY A 104 4.31 -14.20 -19.72
N PHE A 105 4.24 -15.54 -19.86
CA PHE A 105 4.39 -16.17 -21.16
C PHE A 105 3.26 -15.72 -22.10
N ASP A 106 3.53 -14.72 -22.92
CA ASP A 106 2.69 -14.31 -24.04
C ASP A 106 2.71 -15.46 -25.05
N ARG A 107 1.77 -16.40 -24.91
CA ARG A 107 1.52 -17.42 -25.92
C ARG A 107 0.83 -16.72 -27.08
N LYS A 108 1.62 -16.15 -28.01
CA LYS A 108 1.13 -15.80 -29.35
C LYS A 108 0.47 -17.00 -30.01
#